data_AF-A0A9X3E204-F1
#
_entry.id   AF-A0A9X3E204-F1
#
_cell.length_a   1.000
_cell.length_b   1.000
_cell.length_c   1.000
_cell.angle_alpha   90.00
_cell.angle_beta   90.00
_cell.angle_gamma   90.00
#
_symmetry.space_group_name_H-M   'P 1'
#
loop_
_entity.id
_entity.type
_entity.pdbx_description
1 polymer ?
#
loop_
_entity_poly.entity_id
_entity_poly.type
_entity_poly.pdbx_seq_one_letter_code
_entity_poly.pdbx_strand_id
1 'polypeptide(L)'
;MARQTDASRIVRETLLACLPPGVPPSFKSIDGATYEGRGRSRTITARLTMLDGYPATVRLTPWAFGWSHRFTDLPGGDLSFEDGHWQRVLAIPILTPEPNRNDDRN
;
A
#
# COMPACT_ATOMS: atom_id res chain seq x y z
N MET A 1 12.82 -22.28 -4.04
CA MET A 1 12.67 -20.92 -4.61
C MET A 1 11.30 -20.85 -5.27
N ALA A 2 10.36 -20.07 -4.74
CA ALA A 2 9.01 -19.96 -5.31
C ALA A 2 9.09 -19.31 -6.70
N ARG A 3 8.47 -19.94 -7.70
CA ARG A 3 8.44 -19.46 -9.09
C ARG A 3 7.63 -18.17 -9.14
N GLN A 4 8.27 -17.05 -9.50
CA GLN A 4 7.56 -15.78 -9.62
C GLN A 4 6.49 -15.90 -10.72
N THR A 5 5.22 -15.66 -10.37
CA THR A 5 4.12 -15.68 -11.34
C THR A 5 4.07 -14.37 -12.10
N ASP A 6 3.42 -14.37 -13.27
CA ASP A 6 3.22 -13.14 -14.06
C ASP A 6 2.50 -12.04 -13.24
N ALA A 7 1.55 -12.43 -12.39
CA ALA A 7 0.87 -11.51 -11.45
C ALA A 7 1.85 -10.86 -10.46
N SER A 8 2.75 -11.65 -9.84
CA SER A 8 3.74 -11.12 -8.89
C SER A 8 4.73 -10.17 -9.57
N ARG A 9 5.08 -10.43 -10.83
CA ARG A 9 5.94 -9.54 -11.62
C ARG A 9 5.26 -8.20 -11.88
N ILE A 10 4.00 -8.18 -12.31
CA ILE A 10 3.23 -6.94 -12.53
C ILE A 10 3.10 -6.13 -11.25
N VAL A 11 2.84 -6.79 -10.11
CA VAL A 11 2.76 -6.13 -8.80
C VAL A 11 4.08 -5.45 -8.48
N ARG A 12 5.20 -6.17 -8.60
CA ARG A 12 6.53 -5.61 -8.36
C ARG A 12 6.82 -4.42 -9.27
N GLU A 13 6.61 -4.56 -10.58
CA GLU A 13 6.85 -3.50 -11.56
C GLU A 13 6.01 -2.25 -11.26
N THR A 14 4.73 -2.44 -10.94
CA THR A 14 3.81 -1.35 -10.62
C THR A 14 4.24 -0.61 -9.35
N LEU A 15 4.60 -1.35 -8.30
CA LEU A 15 5.03 -0.73 -7.03
C LEU A 15 6.37 0.00 -7.18
N LEU A 16 7.32 -0.57 -7.90
CA LEU A 16 8.63 0.07 -8.15
C LEU A 16 8.50 1.30 -9.05
N ALA A 17 7.58 1.30 -10.02
CA ALA A 17 7.34 2.45 -10.89
C ALA A 17 6.81 3.68 -10.14
N CYS A 18 6.25 3.50 -8.95
CA CYS A 18 5.81 4.61 -8.10
C CYS A 18 6.94 5.22 -7.24
N LEU A 19 8.14 4.62 -7.25
CA LEU A 19 9.25 5.08 -6.44
C LEU A 19 10.15 6.05 -7.22
N PRO A 20 10.61 7.14 -6.59
CA PRO A 20 11.67 7.97 -7.16
C PRO A 20 12.95 7.17 -7.39
N PRO A 21 13.83 7.59 -8.33
CA PRO A 21 15.13 6.98 -8.52
C PRO A 21 15.94 6.93 -7.23
N GLY A 22 16.48 5.76 -6.88
CA GLY A 22 17.30 5.56 -5.68
C GLY A 22 16.53 5.23 -4.40
N VAL A 23 15.20 5.27 -4.42
CA VAL A 23 14.39 4.85 -3.26
C VAL A 23 14.22 3.33 -3.25
N PRO A 24 14.62 2.61 -2.19
CA PRO A 24 14.42 1.18 -2.08
C PRO A 24 12.93 0.84 -1.92
N PRO A 25 12.49 -0.38 -2.28
CA PRO A 25 11.10 -0.78 -2.12
C PRO A 25 10.65 -0.76 -0.65
N SER A 26 9.39 -0.40 -0.42
CA SER A 26 8.75 -0.44 0.91
C SER A 26 8.43 -1.87 1.40
N PHE A 27 8.68 -2.89 0.56
CA PHE A 27 8.39 -4.29 0.84
C PHE A 27 9.62 -5.17 0.64
N LYS A 28 9.69 -6.26 1.42
CA LYS A 28 10.77 -7.25 1.39
C LYS A 28 10.48 -8.38 0.41
N SER A 29 9.27 -8.93 0.42
CA SER A 29 8.87 -10.04 -0.45
C SER A 29 7.42 -9.93 -0.90
N ILE A 30 7.14 -10.56 -2.06
CA ILE A 30 5.79 -10.83 -2.53
C ILE A 30 5.53 -12.31 -2.26
N ASP A 31 4.67 -12.59 -1.29
CA ASP A 31 4.43 -13.95 -0.79
C ASP A 31 3.45 -14.71 -1.71
N GLY A 32 2.61 -13.97 -2.44
CA GLY A 32 1.77 -14.52 -3.49
C GLY A 32 0.96 -13.43 -4.19
N ALA A 33 0.59 -13.67 -5.44
CA ALA A 33 -0.28 -12.79 -6.20
C ALA A 33 -1.25 -13.60 -7.08
N THR A 34 -2.50 -13.18 -7.11
CA THR A 34 -3.59 -13.88 -7.80
C THR A 34 -4.41 -12.90 -8.62
N TYR A 35 -4.79 -13.30 -9.82
CA TYR A 35 -5.78 -12.58 -10.61
C TYR A 35 -7.19 -12.89 -10.10
N GLU A 36 -7.97 -11.86 -9.83
CA GLU A 36 -9.36 -11.96 -9.40
C GLU A 36 -10.28 -11.29 -10.42
N GLY A 37 -11.46 -11.87 -10.63
CA GLY A 37 -12.42 -11.43 -11.63
C GLY A 37 -12.22 -12.05 -13.02
N ARG A 38 -12.93 -11.51 -14.02
CA ARG A 38 -12.92 -12.02 -15.41
C ARG A 38 -12.83 -10.89 -16.42
N GLY A 39 -12.22 -11.18 -17.57
CA GLY A 39 -12.16 -10.25 -18.70
C GLY A 39 -11.27 -9.02 -18.46
N ARG A 40 -11.68 -7.87 -19.02
CA ARG A 40 -10.89 -6.62 -19.01
C ARG A 40 -10.83 -5.92 -17.64
N SER A 41 -11.67 -6.33 -16.69
CA SER A 41 -11.71 -5.76 -15.33
C SER A 41 -11.06 -6.66 -14.29
N ARG A 42 -10.17 -7.58 -14.70
CA ARG A 42 -9.45 -8.45 -13.76
C ARG A 42 -8.54 -7.62 -12.86
N THR A 43 -8.65 -7.79 -11.55
CA THR A 43 -7.75 -7.18 -10.56
C THR A 43 -6.67 -8.16 -10.15
N ILE A 44 -5.55 -7.68 -9.63
CA ILE A 44 -4.54 -8.54 -9.01
C ILE A 44 -4.55 -8.25 -7.52
N THR A 45 -4.70 -9.28 -6.69
CA THR A 45 -4.56 -9.18 -5.24
C THR A 45 -3.28 -9.90 -4.84
N ALA A 46 -2.42 -9.21 -4.09
CA ALA A 46 -1.13 -9.73 -3.69
C ALA A 46 -0.88 -9.54 -2.20
N ARG A 47 -0.30 -10.58 -1.59
CA ARG A 47 0.18 -10.58 -0.21
C ARG A 47 1.67 -10.30 -0.22
N LEU A 48 2.07 -9.36 0.63
CA LEU A 48 3.41 -8.83 0.73
C LEU A 48 3.89 -8.96 2.17
N THR A 49 5.18 -9.12 2.35
CA THR A 49 5.85 -8.86 3.62
C THR A 49 6.58 -7.53 3.48
N MET A 50 6.23 -6.56 4.33
CA MET A 50 6.83 -5.23 4.36
C MET A 50 8.27 -5.28 4.90
N LEU A 51 9.05 -4.22 4.69
CA LEU A 51 10.46 -4.19 5.14
C LEU A 51 10.64 -4.35 6.65
N ASP A 52 9.65 -3.93 7.43
CA ASP A 52 9.60 -4.05 8.89
C ASP A 52 9.02 -5.40 9.36
N GLY A 53 8.71 -6.30 8.42
CA GLY A 53 8.22 -7.64 8.70
C GLY A 53 6.71 -7.76 8.86
N TYR A 54 5.95 -6.65 8.82
CA TYR A 54 4.49 -6.73 8.87
C TYR A 54 3.92 -7.24 7.55
N PRO A 55 2.85 -8.05 7.58
CA PRO A 55 2.16 -8.44 6.36
C PRO A 55 1.42 -7.23 5.77
N ALA A 56 1.20 -7.24 4.47
CA ALA A 56 0.34 -6.28 3.79
C ALA A 56 -0.39 -6.94 2.63
N THR A 57 -1.57 -6.42 2.29
CA THR A 57 -2.31 -6.82 1.10
C THR A 57 -2.48 -5.64 0.18
N VAL A 58 -2.03 -5.79 -1.07
CA VAL A 58 -2.20 -4.80 -2.13
C VAL A 58 -3.14 -5.32 -3.20
N ARG A 59 -4.01 -4.44 -3.68
CA ARG A 59 -4.89 -4.67 -4.81
C ARG A 59 -4.51 -3.75 -5.95
N LEU A 60 -4.31 -4.34 -7.13
CA LEU A 60 -4.08 -3.65 -8.38
C LEU A 60 -5.35 -3.67 -9.23
N THR A 61 -5.75 -2.49 -9.71
CA THR A 61 -6.91 -2.32 -10.60
C THR A 61 -6.44 -1.85 -11.98
N PRO A 62 -6.86 -2.50 -13.07
CA PRO A 62 -6.42 -2.12 -14.40
C PRO A 62 -7.12 -0.84 -14.85
N TRP A 63 -6.43 -0.03 -15.65
CA TRP A 63 -6.96 1.15 -16.33
C TRP A 63 -6.28 1.32 -17.69
N ALA A 64 -6.70 2.32 -18.47
CA ALA A 64 -6.30 2.49 -19.87
C ALA A 64 -4.77 2.54 -20.10
N PHE A 65 -4.00 3.00 -19.12
CA PHE A 65 -2.55 3.20 -19.23
C PHE A 65 -1.73 2.31 -18.29
N GLY A 66 -2.34 1.33 -17.61
CA GLY A 66 -1.61 0.39 -16.76
C GLY A 66 -2.41 -0.08 -15.55
N TRP A 67 -1.80 -0.01 -14.36
CA TRP A 67 -2.38 -0.46 -13.10
C TRP A 67 -2.35 0.67 -12.06
N SER A 68 -3.45 0.85 -11.34
CA SER A 68 -3.45 1.60 -10.08
C SER A 68 -3.31 0.59 -8.93
N HIS A 69 -2.71 1.01 -7.82
CA HIS A 69 -2.56 0.15 -6.65
C HIS A 69 -3.19 0.80 -5.41
N ARG A 70 -3.66 -0.04 -4.48
CA ARG A 70 -4.12 0.37 -3.16
C ARG A 70 -3.78 -0.74 -2.17
N PHE A 71 -3.26 -0.37 -1.00
CA PHE A 71 -3.18 -1.28 0.13
C PHE A 71 -4.56 -1.43 0.75
N THR A 72 -5.10 -2.65 0.73
CA THR A 72 -6.40 -2.97 1.33
C THR A 72 -6.29 -3.43 2.77
N ASP A 73 -5.11 -3.92 3.15
CA ASP A 73 -4.75 -4.27 4.51
C ASP A 73 -3.28 -3.90 4.73
N LEU A 74 -3.01 -3.10 5.77
CA LEU A 74 -1.68 -2.60 6.09
C LEU A 74 -1.54 -2.46 7.62
N PRO A 75 -1.46 -3.59 8.35
CA PRO A 75 -1.21 -3.56 9.79
C PRO A 75 0.11 -2.83 10.07
N GLY A 76 0.09 -1.96 11.08
CA GLY A 76 1.19 -1.03 11.38
C GLY A 76 1.00 0.38 10.78
N GLY A 77 0.04 0.58 9.88
CA GLY A 77 -0.27 1.89 9.29
C GLY A 77 0.56 2.22 8.06
N ASP A 78 0.44 3.44 7.54
CA ASP A 78 1.15 3.85 6.33
C ASP A 78 2.68 3.91 6.52
N LEU A 79 3.43 3.88 5.42
CA LEU A 79 4.89 4.05 5.41
C LEU A 79 5.24 5.31 4.61
N SER A 80 6.12 6.14 5.16
CA SER A 80 6.78 7.23 4.43
C SER A 80 8.27 6.96 4.29
N PHE A 81 8.88 7.46 3.22
CA PHE A 81 10.32 7.42 3.02
C PHE A 81 10.90 8.81 3.34
N GLU A 82 11.49 8.95 4.52
CA GLU A 82 12.06 10.20 5.02
C GLU A 82 13.50 9.94 5.47
N ASP A 83 14.38 10.94 5.35
CA ASP A 83 15.77 10.86 5.83
C ASP A 83 16.50 9.57 5.37
N GLY A 84 16.25 9.15 4.13
CA GLY A 84 16.90 7.99 3.51
C GLY A 84 16.42 6.62 4.01
N HIS A 85 15.35 6.54 4.80
CA HIS A 85 14.81 5.28 5.29
C HIS A 85 13.27 5.26 5.33
N TRP A 86 12.70 4.06 5.33
CA TRP A 86 11.27 3.89 5.47
C TRP A 86 10.88 3.91 6.95
N GLN A 87 9.83 4.67 7.28
CA GLN A 87 9.28 4.77 8.62
C GLN A 87 7.75 4.70 8.60
N ARG A 88 7.18 4.06 9.62
CA ARG A 88 5.72 4.01 9.78
C ARG A 88 5.22 5.39 10.17
N VAL A 89 4.22 5.87 9.45
CA VAL A 89 3.47 7.06 9.83
C VAL A 89 2.43 6.61 10.83
N LEU A 90 2.62 6.96 12.10
CA LEU A 90 1.55 6.83 13.09
C LEU A 90 0.40 7.69 12.60
N ALA A 91 -0.72 7.06 12.25
CA ALA A 91 -1.96 7.79 12.05
C ALA A 91 -2.25 8.51 13.37
N ILE A 92 -1.99 9.82 13.41
CA ILE A 92 -2.42 10.65 14.54
C ILE A 92 -3.95 10.48 14.55
N PRO A 93 -4.56 9.93 15.61
CA PRO A 93 -6.01 10.00 15.72
C PRO A 93 -6.32 11.50 15.75
N ILE A 94 -6.99 12.00 14.71
CA ILE A 94 -7.55 13.35 14.73
C ILE A 94 -8.38 13.43 16.01
N LEU A 95 -7.88 14.17 17.00
CA LEU A 95 -8.64 14.56 18.17
C LEU A 95 -9.89 15.23 17.62
N THR A 96 -11.04 14.60 17.84
CA THR A 96 -12.36 15.13 17.56
C THR A 96 -12.36 16.61 17.97
N PRO A 97 -12.79 17.56 17.12
CA PRO A 97 -12.86 18.95 17.54
C PRO A 97 -13.71 19.01 18.80
N GLU A 98 -13.15 19.58 19.88
CA GLU A 98 -13.87 19.79 21.14
C GLU A 98 -15.21 20.46 20.82
N PRO A 99 -16.33 20.02 21.44
CA PRO A 99 -17.60 20.69 21.22
C PRO A 99 -17.44 22.16 21.61
N ASN A 100 -17.69 23.04 20.63
CA ASN A 100 -17.60 24.48 20.71
C ASN A 100 -18.26 24.99 22.00
N ARG A 101 -17.46 25.31 23.02
CA ARG A 101 -17.93 25.91 24.28
C ARG A 101 -18.16 27.40 24.07
N ASN A 102 -19.11 27.73 23.20
CA ASN A 102 -19.68 29.05 23.05
C ASN A 102 -21.18 28.96 23.36
N ASP A 103 -21.52 28.84 24.64
CA ASP A 103 -22.78 29.36 25.17
C ASP A 103 -22.67 29.43 26.70
N ASP A 104 -22.64 30.66 27.20
CA ASP A 104 -23.36 31.19 28.38
C ASP A 104 -22.62 32.43 28.92
N ARG A 105 -22.80 33.55 28.23
CA ARG A 105 -22.88 34.85 28.88
C ARG A 105 -24.35 35.20 28.97
N ASN A 106 -24.92 35.11 30.16
CA ASN A 106 -25.97 36.02 30.62
C ASN A 106 -25.82 36.30 32.12
#